data_AF-A0A1H1YYK6-F1
#
_entry.id   AF-A0A1H1YYK6-F1
#
_cell.length_a   1.000
_cell.length_b   1.000
_cell.length_c   1.000
_cell.angle_alpha   90.00
_cell.angle_beta   90.00
_cell.angle_gamma   90.00
#
_symmetry.space_group_name_H-M   'P 1'
#
loop_
_entity.id
_entity.type
_entity.pdbx_description
1 polymer ?
#
loop_
_entity_poly.entity_id
_entity_poly.type
_entity_poly.pdbx_seq_one_letter_code
_entity_poly.pdbx_strand_id
1 'polypeptide(L)'
;MPVFLNLSITKAQNNSGDSIKTKAEKLKHLYVLSTASSSDMKDVYKQQFFDEFPNTFKGLNDLYGYENSKPAILYFESAAHILELFNNLQNINDTLYYKKIISIAINGHWDADAVNYFQHGLRNRTEFKPELIVYILKSLPEEQIKSFWYFYFDGVHPKKEIADSLLKIKSIDNKVYTLMLAAHQEILNQPKE
;
A
#
# COMPACT_ATOMS: atom_id res chain seq x y z
N MET A 1 24.40 53.12 -20.52
CA MET A 1 25.03 52.02 -19.76
C MET A 1 23.97 51.42 -18.86
N PRO A 2 23.58 50.14 -19.02
CA PRO A 2 22.64 49.51 -18.11
C PRO A 2 23.39 48.86 -16.95
N VAL A 3 22.86 49.04 -15.75
CA VAL A 3 23.28 48.37 -14.51
C VAL A 3 22.77 46.93 -14.58
N PHE A 4 23.67 45.95 -14.48
CA PHE A 4 23.33 44.53 -14.42
C PHE A 4 22.66 44.22 -13.08
N LEU A 5 21.42 43.75 -13.14
CA LEU A 5 20.72 43.16 -12.01
C LEU A 5 21.26 41.74 -11.81
N ASN A 6 22.06 41.53 -10.77
CA ASN A 6 22.53 40.20 -10.37
C ASN A 6 21.36 39.40 -9.78
N LEU A 7 20.73 38.56 -10.60
CA LEU A 7 19.87 37.48 -10.12
C LEU A 7 20.75 36.45 -9.42
N SER A 8 20.70 36.46 -8.08
CA SER A 8 21.22 35.34 -7.29
C SER A 8 20.30 34.15 -7.50
N ILE A 9 20.77 33.18 -8.29
CA ILE A 9 20.15 31.86 -8.41
C ILE A 9 20.46 31.12 -7.11
N THR A 10 19.50 31.12 -6.18
CA THR A 10 19.56 30.24 -5.01
C THR A 10 19.33 28.81 -5.49
N LYS A 11 20.32 27.95 -5.26
CA LYS A 11 20.29 26.50 -5.54
C LYS A 11 19.04 25.86 -4.94
N ALA A 12 18.12 25.40 -5.79
CA ALA A 12 17.14 24.38 -5.44
C ALA A 12 17.84 23.01 -5.34
N GLN A 13 18.44 22.75 -4.19
CA GLN A 13 18.83 21.40 -3.75
C GLN A 13 18.25 21.20 -2.36
N ASN A 14 17.01 20.73 -2.28
CA ASN A 14 16.32 20.08 -1.15
C ASN A 14 14.82 20.00 -1.50
N ASN A 15 14.32 18.89 -2.04
CA ASN A 15 12.88 18.78 -2.34
C ASN A 15 12.25 17.39 -2.06
N SER A 16 13.01 16.29 -2.02
CA SER A 16 12.45 14.97 -1.70
C SER A 16 12.43 14.66 -0.20
N GLY A 17 13.53 14.95 0.52
CA GLY A 17 13.66 14.70 1.96
C GLY A 17 12.74 15.54 2.84
N ASP A 18 12.45 16.78 2.44
CA ASP A 18 11.53 17.65 3.19
C ASP A 18 10.07 17.27 2.94
N SER A 19 9.76 16.77 1.74
CA SER A 19 8.42 16.29 1.40
C SER A 19 8.04 15.04 2.21
N ILE A 20 8.97 14.07 2.36
CA ILE A 20 8.70 12.84 3.11
C ILE A 20 8.54 13.10 4.62
N LYS A 21 9.36 13.97 5.20
CA LYS A 21 9.22 14.39 6.61
C LYS A 21 7.89 15.09 6.86
N THR A 22 7.52 16.02 5.99
CA THR A 22 6.23 16.73 6.09
C THR A 22 5.06 15.76 6.04
N LYS A 23 5.11 14.79 5.12
CA LYS A 23 4.10 13.73 5.00
C LYS A 23 4.05 12.86 6.25
N ALA A 24 5.21 12.50 6.80
CA ALA A 24 5.31 11.69 8.01
C ALA A 24 4.67 12.39 9.23
N GLU A 25 5.00 13.66 9.47
CA GLU A 25 4.41 14.45 10.55
C GLU A 25 2.90 14.60 10.39
N LYS A 26 2.43 14.81 9.16
CA LYS A 26 1.00 14.90 8.87
C LYS A 26 0.28 13.58 9.20
N LEU A 27 0.85 12.43 8.83
CA LEU A 27 0.28 11.13 9.15
C LEU A 27 0.22 10.88 10.67
N LYS A 28 1.28 11.23 11.42
CA LYS A 28 1.27 11.15 12.89
C LYS A 28 0.16 12.00 13.49
N HIS A 29 0.04 13.25 13.03
CA HIS A 29 -0.98 14.16 13.52
C HIS A 29 -2.40 13.65 13.22
N LEU A 30 -2.64 13.19 12.00
CA LEU A 30 -3.93 12.63 11.59
C LEU A 30 -4.30 11.37 12.37
N TYR A 31 -3.33 10.49 12.67
CA TYR A 31 -3.57 9.33 13.53
C TYR A 31 -4.05 9.75 14.92
N VAL A 32 -3.34 10.68 15.58
CA VAL A 32 -3.74 11.20 16.91
C VAL A 32 -5.13 11.82 16.86
N LEU A 33 -5.41 12.65 15.86
CA LEU A 33 -6.73 13.27 15.71
C LEU A 33 -7.84 12.24 15.47
N SER A 34 -7.57 11.21 14.67
CA SER A 34 -8.53 10.13 14.39
C SER A 34 -8.83 9.24 15.60
N THR A 35 -7.96 9.22 16.62
CA THR A 35 -8.14 8.38 17.81
C THR A 35 -8.73 9.15 18.99
N ALA A 36 -8.43 10.45 19.13
CA ALA A 36 -8.81 11.27 20.27
C ALA A 36 -10.07 12.15 20.06
N SER A 37 -10.53 12.34 18.82
CA SER A 37 -11.65 13.25 18.51
C SER A 37 -13.03 12.64 18.76
N SER A 38 -14.06 13.50 18.82
CA SER A 38 -15.48 13.08 18.79
C SER A 38 -15.80 12.23 17.55
N SER A 39 -16.90 11.45 17.61
CA SER A 39 -17.28 10.52 16.54
C SER A 39 -17.33 11.17 15.15
N ASP A 40 -17.90 12.38 15.05
CA ASP A 40 -18.14 13.04 13.76
C ASP A 40 -16.83 13.54 13.14
N MET A 41 -15.93 14.09 13.97
CA MET A 41 -14.62 14.55 13.50
C MET A 41 -13.65 13.40 13.27
N LYS A 42 -13.80 12.30 14.01
CA LYS A 42 -12.98 11.09 13.88
C LYS A 42 -13.03 10.53 12.46
N ASP A 43 -14.20 10.46 11.84
CA ASP A 43 -14.31 9.94 10.47
C ASP A 43 -13.74 10.90 9.43
N VAL A 44 -13.80 12.22 9.65
CA VAL A 44 -13.09 13.22 8.82
C VAL A 44 -11.58 13.00 8.87
N TYR A 45 -11.00 12.81 10.06
CA TYR A 45 -9.56 12.59 10.19
C TYR A 45 -9.11 11.22 9.67
N LYS A 46 -9.95 10.19 9.77
CA LYS A 46 -9.71 8.90 9.11
C LYS A 46 -9.68 9.03 7.60
N GLN A 47 -10.60 9.79 7.00
CA GLN A 47 -10.59 10.06 5.56
C GLN A 47 -9.32 10.81 5.16
N GLN A 48 -8.94 11.85 5.91
CA GLN A 48 -7.70 12.59 5.66
C GLN A 48 -6.45 11.71 5.83
N PHE A 49 -6.44 10.82 6.82
CA PHE A 49 -5.37 9.83 7.00
C PHE A 49 -5.29 8.91 5.79
N PHE A 50 -6.44 8.39 5.33
CA PHE A 50 -6.52 7.57 4.12
C PHE A 50 -5.99 8.31 2.90
N ASP A 51 -6.38 9.57 2.70
CA ASP A 51 -5.95 10.39 1.57
C ASP A 51 -4.44 10.61 1.59
N GLU A 52 -3.88 10.87 2.77
CA GLU A 52 -2.44 11.07 2.97
C GLU A 52 -1.63 9.77 2.94
N PHE A 53 -2.25 8.62 3.24
CA PHE A 53 -1.58 7.33 3.23
C PHE A 53 -0.98 7.03 1.83
N PRO A 54 0.18 6.36 1.74
CA PRO A 54 0.83 6.02 0.47
C PRO A 54 -0.09 5.43 -0.59
N ASN A 55 0.25 5.65 -1.86
CA ASN A 55 -0.46 5.10 -3.02
C ASN A 55 0.37 4.09 -3.80
N THR A 56 1.62 3.85 -3.40
CA THR A 56 2.56 2.95 -4.08
C THR A 56 3.32 2.14 -3.05
N PHE A 57 3.80 0.96 -3.45
CA PHE A 57 4.66 0.14 -2.59
C PHE A 57 5.88 0.93 -2.10
N LYS A 58 6.58 1.60 -3.03
CA LYS A 58 7.73 2.44 -2.69
C LYS A 58 7.38 3.50 -1.64
N GLY A 59 6.25 4.18 -1.78
CA GLY A 59 5.83 5.18 -0.80
C GLY A 59 5.48 4.59 0.57
N LEU A 60 4.98 3.35 0.62
CA LEU A 60 4.80 2.61 1.86
C LEU A 60 6.16 2.32 2.49
N ASN A 61 7.10 1.75 1.72
CA ASN A 61 8.41 1.37 2.22
C ASN A 61 9.27 2.58 2.61
N ASP A 62 9.23 3.67 1.84
CA ASP A 62 9.96 4.90 2.14
C ASP A 62 9.53 5.52 3.49
N LEU A 63 8.26 5.35 3.87
CA LEU A 63 7.73 5.90 5.13
C LEU A 63 7.83 4.92 6.29
N TYR A 64 7.53 3.64 6.08
CA TYR A 64 7.33 2.66 7.15
C TYR A 64 8.29 1.47 7.09
N GLY A 65 9.05 1.32 6.02
CA GLY A 65 9.91 0.17 5.78
C GLY A 65 11.20 0.16 6.58
N TYR A 66 12.00 -0.85 6.29
CA TYR A 66 13.33 -1.02 6.87
C TYR A 66 14.31 -1.38 5.75
N GLU A 67 15.27 -0.50 5.47
CA GLU A 67 16.20 -0.68 4.35
C GLU A 67 17.63 -0.38 4.80
N ASN A 68 18.60 -1.19 4.35
CA ASN A 68 20.03 -0.99 4.65
C ASN A 68 20.32 -0.83 6.16
N SER A 69 19.69 -1.68 6.97
CA SER A 69 19.77 -1.65 8.44
C SER A 69 19.29 -0.35 9.08
N LYS A 70 18.39 0.39 8.41
CA LYS A 70 17.84 1.65 8.89
C LYS A 70 16.31 1.66 8.82
N PRO A 71 15.63 2.01 9.92
CA PRO A 71 14.20 2.21 9.90
C PRO A 71 13.85 3.49 9.13
N ALA A 72 12.74 3.45 8.40
CA ALA A 72 12.10 4.64 7.85
C ALA A 72 11.49 5.52 8.96
N ILE A 73 11.09 6.75 8.60
CA ILE A 73 10.66 7.79 9.57
C ILE A 73 9.46 7.36 10.42
N LEU A 74 8.57 6.53 9.87
CA LEU A 74 7.36 6.02 10.53
C LEU A 74 7.44 4.52 10.88
N TYR A 75 8.64 3.91 10.85
CA TYR A 75 8.80 2.48 11.08
C TYR A 75 8.15 2.02 12.41
N PHE A 76 8.40 2.76 13.50
CA PHE A 76 7.87 2.42 14.83
C PHE A 76 6.37 2.70 14.99
N GLU A 77 5.81 3.54 14.12
CA GLU A 77 4.39 3.84 14.06
C GLU A 77 3.60 2.86 13.17
N SER A 78 4.28 1.94 12.47
CA SER A 78 3.68 1.05 11.47
C SER A 78 2.53 0.19 12.02
N ALA A 79 2.66 -0.38 13.22
CA ALA A 79 1.58 -1.16 13.84
C ALA A 79 0.33 -0.28 14.07
N ALA A 80 0.51 0.88 14.69
CA ALA A 80 -0.58 1.81 14.97
C ALA A 80 -1.25 2.32 13.69
N HIS A 81 -0.44 2.78 12.73
CA HIS A 81 -0.93 3.40 11.51
C HIS A 81 -1.55 2.40 10.54
N ILE A 82 -0.94 1.22 10.38
CA ILE A 82 -1.31 0.25 9.33
C ILE A 82 -2.25 -0.82 9.91
N LEU A 83 -1.78 -1.55 10.93
CA LEU A 83 -2.50 -2.68 11.48
C LEU A 83 -3.77 -2.23 12.24
N GLU A 84 -3.65 -1.22 13.09
CA GLU A 84 -4.76 -0.76 13.93
C GLU A 84 -5.70 0.20 13.19
N LEU A 85 -5.16 1.16 12.42
CA LEU A 85 -5.97 2.17 11.74
C LEU A 85 -6.29 1.80 10.28
N PHE A 86 -5.31 1.85 9.37
CA PHE A 86 -5.54 1.76 7.92
C PHE A 86 -6.37 0.54 7.53
N ASN A 87 -5.97 -0.66 7.99
CA ASN A 87 -6.64 -1.92 7.67
C ASN A 87 -8.11 -1.96 8.14
N ASN A 88 -8.41 -1.25 9.22
CA ASN A 88 -9.72 -1.24 9.87
C ASN A 88 -10.58 -0.03 9.52
N LEU A 89 -10.14 0.83 8.60
CA LEU A 89 -10.92 1.98 8.14
C LEU A 89 -12.31 1.54 7.67
N GLN A 90 -13.32 2.24 8.20
CA GLN A 90 -14.72 2.12 7.82
C GLN A 90 -15.16 3.45 7.22
N ASN A 91 -16.31 3.47 6.54
CA ASN A 91 -16.91 4.68 5.95
C ASN A 91 -16.07 5.37 4.85
N ILE A 92 -14.98 4.74 4.40
CA ILE A 92 -14.28 5.12 3.17
C ILE A 92 -15.00 4.50 1.98
N ASN A 93 -15.12 5.24 0.88
CA ASN A 93 -15.68 4.68 -0.36
C ASN A 93 -14.91 3.42 -0.78
N ASP A 94 -15.62 2.30 -0.93
CA ASP A 94 -15.02 1.00 -1.25
C ASP A 94 -14.13 1.07 -2.50
N THR A 95 -14.61 1.65 -3.60
CA THR A 95 -13.83 1.73 -4.84
C THR A 95 -12.53 2.50 -4.65
N LEU A 96 -12.55 3.59 -3.87
CA LEU A 96 -11.32 4.33 -3.54
C LEU A 96 -10.36 3.49 -2.70
N TYR A 97 -10.88 2.82 -1.66
CA TYR A 97 -10.07 1.97 -0.79
C TYR A 97 -9.40 0.83 -1.57
N TYR A 98 -10.18 0.10 -2.38
CA TYR A 98 -9.69 -1.05 -3.14
C TYR A 98 -8.70 -0.62 -4.23
N LYS A 99 -8.92 0.53 -4.89
CA LYS A 99 -7.92 1.09 -5.82
C LYS A 99 -6.62 1.41 -5.10
N LYS A 100 -6.66 1.98 -3.90
CA LYS A 100 -5.46 2.32 -3.13
C LYS A 100 -4.68 1.06 -2.73
N ILE A 101 -5.32 0.04 -2.16
CA ILE A 101 -4.60 -1.18 -1.75
C ILE A 101 -4.03 -1.95 -2.95
N ILE A 102 -4.73 -1.98 -4.09
CA ILE A 102 -4.20 -2.55 -5.33
C ILE A 102 -2.98 -1.76 -5.81
N SER A 103 -3.07 -0.42 -5.83
CA SER A 103 -1.99 0.45 -6.26
C SER A 103 -0.73 0.32 -5.39
N ILE A 104 -0.90 0.16 -4.07
CA ILE A 104 0.22 -0.10 -3.15
C ILE A 104 0.81 -1.50 -3.37
N ALA A 105 -0.02 -2.51 -3.63
CA ALA A 105 0.44 -3.89 -3.83
C ALA A 105 1.26 -4.10 -5.12
N ILE A 106 1.02 -3.29 -6.15
CA ILE A 106 1.78 -3.36 -7.40
C ILE A 106 3.26 -3.00 -7.16
N ASN A 107 4.14 -3.84 -7.68
CA ASN A 107 5.59 -3.88 -7.47
C ASN A 107 6.00 -4.12 -6.02
N GLY A 108 5.08 -4.67 -5.20
CA GLY A 108 5.37 -5.06 -3.83
C GLY A 108 6.08 -6.41 -3.74
N HIS A 109 6.86 -6.56 -2.70
CA HIS A 109 7.45 -7.81 -2.23
C HIS A 109 7.22 -7.93 -0.74
N TRP A 110 7.27 -9.14 -0.21
CA TRP A 110 7.14 -9.38 1.21
C TRP A 110 8.35 -8.83 1.98
N ASP A 111 8.06 -8.24 3.13
CA ASP A 111 9.02 -7.84 4.16
C ASP A 111 8.30 -7.89 5.51
N ALA A 112 9.05 -7.90 6.61
CA ALA A 112 8.53 -7.89 7.97
C ALA A 112 7.77 -6.59 8.31
N ASP A 113 7.14 -6.58 9.49
CA ASP A 113 6.50 -5.41 10.09
C ASP A 113 5.50 -4.70 9.16
N ALA A 114 5.81 -3.47 8.74
CA ALA A 114 4.90 -2.59 8.01
C ALA A 114 4.33 -3.24 6.75
N VAL A 115 5.18 -3.92 5.96
CA VAL A 115 4.79 -4.58 4.72
C VAL A 115 3.88 -5.76 5.02
N ASN A 116 4.24 -6.59 6.00
CA ASN A 116 3.43 -7.72 6.43
C ASN A 116 2.07 -7.27 7.03
N TYR A 117 2.03 -6.18 7.80
CA TYR A 117 0.77 -5.61 8.32
C TYR A 117 -0.15 -5.15 7.18
N PHE A 118 0.41 -4.47 6.18
CA PHE A 118 -0.35 -4.05 5.00
C PHE A 118 -0.85 -5.26 4.20
N GLN A 119 0.02 -6.24 3.93
CA GLN A 119 -0.33 -7.45 3.19
C GLN A 119 -1.44 -8.25 3.88
N HIS A 120 -1.41 -8.35 5.21
CA HIS A 120 -2.49 -8.99 5.97
C HIS A 120 -3.85 -8.30 5.75
N GLY A 121 -3.89 -6.97 5.83
CA GLY A 121 -5.10 -6.20 5.54
C GLY A 121 -5.57 -6.34 4.09
N LEU A 122 -4.64 -6.32 3.14
CA LEU A 122 -4.89 -6.56 1.72
C LEU A 122 -5.54 -7.92 1.49
N ARG A 123 -5.01 -8.98 2.10
CA ARG A 123 -5.53 -10.35 1.98
C ARG A 123 -6.97 -10.43 2.48
N ASN A 124 -7.23 -9.92 3.68
CA ASN A 124 -8.56 -9.91 4.26
C ASN A 124 -9.59 -9.19 3.38
N ARG A 125 -9.24 -8.02 2.84
CA ARG A 125 -10.12 -7.25 1.94
C ARG A 125 -10.34 -7.97 0.61
N THR A 126 -9.29 -8.60 0.09
CA THR A 126 -9.36 -9.34 -1.18
C THR A 126 -10.31 -10.52 -1.08
N GLU A 127 -10.25 -11.28 0.01
CA GLU A 127 -11.14 -12.42 0.23
C GLU A 127 -12.57 -12.00 0.59
N PHE A 128 -12.73 -10.82 1.20
CA PHE A 128 -14.04 -10.27 1.55
C PHE A 128 -14.85 -9.76 0.35
N LYS A 129 -14.22 -9.02 -0.59
CA LYS A 129 -14.87 -8.54 -1.85
C LYS A 129 -14.03 -8.83 -3.10
N PRO A 130 -13.82 -10.10 -3.46
CA PRO A 130 -13.01 -10.44 -4.62
C PRO A 130 -13.64 -9.99 -5.94
N GLU A 131 -14.95 -9.81 -6.00
CA GLU A 131 -15.65 -9.26 -7.16
C GLU A 131 -15.17 -7.83 -7.47
N LEU A 132 -14.94 -7.01 -6.44
CA LEU A 132 -14.44 -5.64 -6.58
C LEU A 132 -12.93 -5.63 -6.93
N ILE A 133 -12.15 -6.53 -6.36
CA ILE A 133 -10.74 -6.73 -6.75
C ILE A 133 -10.65 -7.06 -8.23
N VAL A 134 -11.40 -8.07 -8.69
CA VAL A 134 -11.39 -8.50 -10.09
C VAL A 134 -11.89 -7.37 -11.00
N TYR A 135 -12.93 -6.64 -10.60
CA TYR A 135 -13.43 -5.48 -11.34
C TYR A 135 -12.34 -4.42 -11.58
N ILE A 136 -11.49 -4.15 -10.59
CA ILE A 136 -10.39 -3.19 -10.74
C ILE A 136 -9.24 -3.81 -11.54
N LEU A 137 -8.79 -5.02 -11.17
CA LEU A 137 -7.63 -5.67 -11.78
C LEU A 137 -7.81 -5.91 -13.28
N LYS A 138 -9.00 -6.30 -13.74
CA LYS A 138 -9.23 -6.58 -15.18
C LYS A 138 -9.04 -5.35 -16.08
N SER A 139 -9.02 -4.14 -15.50
CA SER A 139 -8.74 -2.89 -16.22
C SER A 139 -7.25 -2.55 -16.32
N LEU A 140 -6.38 -3.30 -15.64
CA LEU A 140 -4.95 -3.06 -15.59
C LEU A 140 -4.18 -3.90 -16.62
N PRO A 141 -2.94 -3.49 -17.00
CA PRO A 141 -2.04 -4.33 -17.76
C PRO A 141 -1.75 -5.66 -17.06
N GLU A 142 -1.54 -6.72 -17.83
CA GLU A 142 -1.32 -8.08 -17.29
C GLU A 142 -0.15 -8.15 -16.31
N GLU A 143 0.92 -7.41 -16.57
CA GLU A 143 2.08 -7.32 -15.66
C GLU A 143 1.71 -6.75 -14.29
N GLN A 144 0.80 -5.77 -14.23
CA GLN A 144 0.33 -5.22 -12.96
C GLN A 144 -0.60 -6.20 -12.22
N ILE A 145 -1.42 -6.95 -12.95
CA ILE A 145 -2.27 -7.99 -12.37
C ILE A 145 -1.40 -9.09 -11.75
N LYS A 146 -0.39 -9.58 -12.49
CA LYS A 146 0.57 -10.55 -11.95
C LYS A 146 1.31 -10.00 -10.75
N SER A 147 1.79 -8.76 -10.81
CA SER A 147 2.52 -8.12 -9.72
C SER A 147 1.67 -8.00 -8.44
N PHE A 148 0.39 -7.63 -8.56
CA PHE A 148 -0.54 -7.64 -7.44
C PHE A 148 -0.64 -9.04 -6.81
N TRP A 149 -0.85 -10.08 -7.62
CA TRP A 149 -1.00 -11.44 -7.11
C TRP A 149 0.30 -12.00 -6.55
N TYR A 150 1.44 -11.63 -7.13
CA TYR A 150 2.76 -11.96 -6.61
C TYR A 150 2.86 -11.45 -5.18
N PHE A 151 2.62 -10.15 -4.94
CA PHE A 151 2.63 -9.59 -3.60
C PHE A 151 1.57 -10.22 -2.68
N TYR A 152 0.39 -10.57 -3.20
CA TYR A 152 -0.63 -11.27 -2.40
C TYR A 152 -0.14 -12.62 -1.88
N PHE A 153 0.59 -13.41 -2.69
CA PHE A 153 1.05 -14.75 -2.32
C PHE A 153 2.42 -14.77 -1.63
N ASP A 154 3.20 -13.71 -1.75
CA ASP A 154 4.55 -13.61 -1.21
C ASP A 154 4.59 -13.74 0.33
N GLY A 155 5.70 -14.25 0.86
CA GLY A 155 5.89 -14.51 2.28
C GLY A 155 7.08 -15.42 2.56
N VAL A 156 7.55 -15.45 3.82
CA VAL A 156 8.62 -16.37 4.28
C VAL A 156 8.34 -17.82 3.85
N HIS A 157 7.10 -18.23 4.00
CA HIS A 157 6.63 -19.57 3.64
C HIS A 157 5.35 -19.46 2.81
N PRO A 158 5.48 -19.27 1.48
CA PRO A 158 4.31 -19.19 0.61
C PRO A 158 3.50 -20.47 0.68
N LYS A 159 2.19 -20.33 0.77
CA LYS A 159 1.27 -21.46 0.86
C LYS A 159 1.17 -22.14 -0.50
N LYS A 160 1.23 -23.47 -0.51
CA LYS A 160 1.02 -24.28 -1.73
C LYS A 160 -0.43 -24.28 -2.19
N GLU A 161 -1.36 -24.11 -1.27
CA GLU A 161 -2.79 -24.13 -1.55
C GLU A 161 -3.32 -22.70 -1.68
N ILE A 162 -4.22 -22.52 -2.65
CA ILE A 162 -4.96 -21.29 -2.86
C ILE A 162 -6.26 -21.39 -2.06
N ALA A 163 -6.61 -20.34 -1.32
CA ALA A 163 -7.83 -20.30 -0.53
C ALA A 163 -9.08 -20.46 -1.41
N ASP A 164 -10.08 -21.19 -0.92
CA ASP A 164 -11.35 -21.42 -1.62
C ASP A 164 -12.06 -20.11 -2.03
N SER A 165 -11.90 -19.07 -1.20
CA SER A 165 -12.40 -17.71 -1.46
C SER A 165 -11.86 -17.09 -2.75
N LEU A 166 -10.68 -17.52 -3.21
CA LEU A 166 -10.08 -17.07 -4.46
C LEU A 166 -10.44 -17.95 -5.66
N LEU A 167 -10.87 -19.20 -5.44
CA LEU A 167 -11.26 -20.08 -6.54
C LEU A 167 -12.48 -19.56 -7.32
N LYS A 168 -13.38 -18.81 -6.65
CA LYS A 168 -14.49 -18.13 -7.31
C LYS A 168 -14.07 -17.07 -8.33
N ILE A 169 -12.83 -16.57 -8.30
CA ILE A 169 -12.31 -15.62 -9.30
C ILE A 169 -12.39 -16.22 -10.71
N LYS A 170 -12.23 -17.54 -10.86
CA LYS A 170 -12.37 -18.23 -12.14
C LYS A 170 -13.71 -17.97 -12.82
N SER A 171 -14.81 -17.93 -12.05
CA SER A 171 -16.15 -17.63 -12.57
C SER A 171 -16.40 -16.14 -12.81
N ILE A 172 -15.66 -15.25 -12.14
CA ILE A 172 -15.81 -13.80 -12.30
C ILE A 172 -15.04 -13.33 -13.53
N ASP A 173 -13.77 -13.72 -13.66
CA ASP A 173 -12.91 -13.40 -14.79
C ASP A 173 -11.78 -14.45 -14.92
N ASN A 174 -11.86 -15.28 -15.97
CA ASN A 174 -10.91 -16.36 -16.21
C ASN A 174 -9.49 -15.85 -16.53
N LYS A 175 -9.35 -14.64 -17.10
CA LYS A 175 -8.05 -14.05 -17.40
C LYS A 175 -7.35 -13.65 -16.10
N VAL A 176 -8.04 -12.93 -15.21
CA VAL A 176 -7.50 -12.57 -13.89
C VAL A 176 -7.16 -13.81 -13.08
N TYR A 177 -8.00 -14.84 -13.11
CA TYR A 177 -7.72 -16.13 -12.46
C TYR A 177 -6.44 -16.79 -12.99
N THR A 178 -6.25 -16.82 -14.31
CA THR A 178 -5.07 -17.43 -14.94
C THR A 178 -3.78 -16.68 -14.53
N LEU A 179 -3.83 -15.35 -14.49
CA LEU A 179 -2.70 -14.52 -14.05
C LEU A 179 -2.41 -14.69 -12.55
N MET A 180 -3.44 -14.88 -11.72
CA MET A 180 -3.30 -15.22 -10.30
C MET A 180 -2.56 -16.55 -10.12
N LEU A 181 -2.95 -17.59 -10.86
CA LEU A 181 -2.28 -18.90 -10.82
C LEU A 181 -0.83 -18.81 -11.27
N ALA A 182 -0.54 -18.03 -12.31
CA ALA A 182 0.81 -17.82 -12.80
C ALA A 182 1.72 -17.18 -11.73
N ALA A 183 1.24 -16.12 -11.06
CA ALA A 183 1.98 -15.45 -9.99
C ALA A 183 2.18 -16.36 -8.76
N HIS A 184 1.17 -17.16 -8.41
CA HIS A 184 1.28 -18.13 -7.32
C HIS A 184 2.35 -19.20 -7.61
N GLN A 185 2.36 -19.75 -8.83
CA GLN A 185 3.36 -20.73 -9.26
C GLN A 185 4.77 -20.13 -9.30
N GLU A 186 4.90 -18.87 -9.72
CA GLU A 186 6.17 -18.15 -9.71
C GLU A 186 6.75 -18.08 -8.30
N ILE A 187 5.97 -17.65 -7.31
CA ILE A 187 6.37 -17.60 -5.90
C ILE A 187 6.80 -18.99 -5.38
N LEU A 188 6.10 -20.06 -5.73
CA LEU A 188 6.44 -21.42 -5.29
C LEU A 188 7.74 -21.95 -5.89
N ASN A 189 8.16 -21.44 -7.04
CA ASN A 189 9.35 -21.88 -7.76
C ASN A 189 10.62 -21.10 -7.38
N GLN A 190 10.51 -20.06 -6.53
CA GLN A 190 11.67 -19.26 -6.17
C GLN A 190 12.60 -20.03 -5.21
N PRO A 191 13.93 -19.97 -5.45
CA PRO A 191 14.90 -20.44 -4.47
C PRO A 191 14.76 -19.59 -3.21
N LYS A 192 14.66 -20.26 -2.06
CA LYS A 192 14.66 -19.55 -0.77
C LYS A 192 16.10 -19.39 -0.32
N GLU A 193 16.50 -18.16 -0.05
CA GLU A 193 17.75 -17.82 0.64
C GLU A 193 17.75 -18.30 2.10
#